data_AF-A0A669EDZ6-F1
#
_entry.id   AF-A0A669EDZ6-F1
#
_cell.length_a   1.000
_cell.length_b   1.000
_cell.length_c   1.000
_cell.angle_alpha   90.00
_cell.angle_beta   90.00
_cell.angle_gamma   90.00
#
_symmetry.space_group_name_H-M   'P 1'
#
loop_
_entity.id
_entity.type
_entity.pdbx_description
1 polymer ?
#
loop_
_entity_poly.entity_id
_entity_poly.type
_entity_poly.pdbx_seq_one_letter_code
_entity_poly.pdbx_strand_id
1 'polypeptide(L)'
;MAVASFALADYVVFALMLVVSAAVGIYYAWVDRSRRNPGNFLTGGRKLTALPVSLSLTASFMSAITVLSFPAEVYHYGANIGFYGLSYLMAMLVTSEVFLPIFYKLEITSTFEYLELRFNRATRLLGTLLFIVQTILYSGIVIYVPALALNQVTGMNLWGVVISTGVVCTFYCTLGGLKAVVWTDVFQLGVMIAGFLSVIIASVILQGGVINIFSDSQHGGRINFWDFDTNPLRRHTFWTVAIGGTFLWTSVYGTNQSQVQRYISCKSITHARFSLFINLLGLWLILLCSVFAGMCLYSIYKSCDPWTSGLLSALDQLMPYLVMDILGDYPGLPGLFVAAAFSGSLSTVSSSINALAAVTVEDLIKPYASMSERQLAWISKGTSLLYGVLCIGMAGLASLLGPIFQAVISIFGVIGGPLLGLFTLGILCPFATSKGALSGVVLGLAVSLWVAIGAQIYPPPPEMSRPLSLTTEGCNFTMTDSFSWTSTDLPTLPSSTTTLIEKIHKQDFTSGFTTPISRPALADWYSVSYLYFSPIGTIITISVGLIVSVLTGGRKLNVESRLRLTKEDTSLYYLFKIIKDGVSTVAVSEYHI
;
A
#
# COMPACT_ATOMS: atom_id res chain seq x y z
N MET A 1 1.83 12.77 32.90
CA MET A 1 0.45 13.21 32.58
C MET A 1 -0.34 11.96 32.23
N ALA A 2 -1.45 11.66 32.90
CA ALA A 2 -2.25 10.48 32.55
C ALA A 2 -2.99 10.80 31.25
N VAL A 3 -2.67 10.07 30.18
CA VAL A 3 -3.36 10.21 28.89
C VAL A 3 -4.82 9.81 29.08
N ALA A 4 -5.75 10.64 28.59
CA ALA A 4 -7.18 10.38 28.67
C ALA A 4 -7.51 9.01 28.03
N SER A 5 -8.48 8.30 28.58
CA SER A 5 -9.01 7.06 27.99
C SER A 5 -10.16 7.37 27.03
N PHE A 6 -10.40 6.46 26.08
CA PHE A 6 -11.56 6.51 25.19
C PHE A 6 -12.88 6.79 25.93
N ALA A 7 -13.58 7.85 25.52
CA ALA A 7 -14.89 8.20 26.07
C ALA A 7 -16.00 7.39 25.38
N LEU A 8 -17.19 7.35 25.99
CA LEU A 8 -18.35 6.67 25.41
C LEU A 8 -18.69 7.18 23.99
N ALA A 9 -18.58 8.49 23.77
CA ALA A 9 -18.80 9.10 22.46
C ALA A 9 -17.83 8.57 21.39
N ASP A 10 -16.58 8.27 21.76
CA ASP A 10 -15.58 7.73 20.84
C ASP A 10 -15.97 6.34 20.35
N TYR A 11 -16.41 5.47 21.27
CA TYR A 11 -16.95 4.16 20.92
C TYR A 11 -18.19 4.26 20.03
N VAL A 12 -19.08 5.22 20.28
CA VAL A 12 -20.29 5.43 19.46
C VAL A 12 -19.93 5.86 18.04
N VAL A 13 -19.04 6.85 17.88
CA VAL A 13 -18.58 7.31 16.55
C VAL A 13 -17.91 6.18 15.79
N PHE A 14 -17.03 5.43 16.46
CA PHE A 14 -16.35 4.29 15.87
C PHE A 14 -17.33 3.18 15.44
N ALA A 15 -18.26 2.80 16.33
CA ALA A 15 -19.28 1.79 16.03
C ALA A 15 -20.21 2.23 14.90
N LEU A 16 -20.58 3.51 14.86
CA LEU A 16 -21.42 4.07 13.79
C LEU A 16 -20.75 3.93 12.42
N MET A 17 -19.45 4.19 12.31
CA MET A 17 -18.70 3.99 11.06
C MET A 17 -18.75 2.53 10.58
N LEU A 18 -18.58 1.56 11.50
CA LEU A 18 -18.66 0.14 11.18
C LEU A 18 -20.07 -0.27 10.73
N VAL A 19 -21.11 0.22 11.43
CA VAL A 19 -22.52 -0.06 11.10
C VAL A 19 -22.88 0.52 9.74
N VAL A 20 -22.50 1.76 9.44
CA VAL A 20 -22.76 2.39 8.14
C VAL A 20 -22.04 1.62 7.02
N SER A 21 -20.78 1.25 7.22
CA SER A 21 -20.02 0.44 6.26
C SER A 21 -20.70 -0.92 5.99
N ALA A 22 -21.12 -1.62 7.03
CA ALA A 22 -21.84 -2.89 6.91
C ALA A 22 -23.21 -2.72 6.24
N ALA A 23 -23.95 -1.65 6.58
CA ALA A 23 -25.27 -1.36 6.02
C ALA A 23 -25.21 -1.06 4.52
N VAL A 24 -24.23 -0.27 4.06
CA VAL A 24 -23.98 -0.03 2.62
C VAL A 24 -23.67 -1.35 1.91
N GLY A 25 -22.82 -2.19 2.52
CA GLY A 25 -22.50 -3.53 2.04
C GLY A 25 -23.74 -4.41 1.82
N ILE A 26 -24.60 -4.51 2.85
CA ILE A 26 -25.83 -5.31 2.84
C ILE A 26 -26.86 -4.74 1.85
N TYR A 27 -27.00 -3.41 1.79
CA TYR A 27 -27.94 -2.74 0.88
C TYR A 27 -27.65 -3.10 -0.58
N TYR A 28 -26.41 -2.92 -1.03
CA TYR A 28 -26.04 -3.25 -2.41
C TYR A 28 -26.10 -4.76 -2.69
N ALA A 29 -25.77 -5.60 -1.69
CA ALA A 29 -25.93 -7.04 -1.80
C ALA A 29 -27.40 -7.45 -2.03
N TRP A 30 -28.34 -6.78 -1.36
CA TRP A 30 -29.77 -7.03 -1.51
C TRP A 30 -30.31 -6.52 -2.87
N VAL A 31 -29.94 -5.30 -3.26
CA VAL A 31 -30.36 -4.68 -4.53
C VAL A 31 -29.84 -5.48 -5.73
N ASP A 32 -28.58 -5.90 -5.73
CA ASP A 32 -28.03 -6.69 -6.84
C ASP A 32 -28.61 -8.12 -6.89
N ARG A 33 -28.94 -8.74 -5.74
CA ARG A 33 -29.66 -10.04 -5.70
C ARG A 33 -31.06 -9.95 -6.30
N SER A 34 -31.78 -8.86 -6.06
CA SER A 34 -33.11 -8.62 -6.61
C SER A 34 -33.11 -8.59 -8.15
N ARG A 35 -31.98 -8.22 -8.77
CA ARG A 35 -31.84 -8.08 -10.24
C ARG A 35 -31.33 -9.33 -10.99
N ARG A 36 -31.19 -10.49 -10.33
CA ARG A 36 -30.83 -11.82 -10.92
C ARG A 36 -29.68 -11.83 -11.95
N ASN A 37 -28.63 -11.04 -11.77
CA ASN A 37 -27.45 -11.03 -12.67
C ASN A 37 -26.14 -11.35 -11.91
N PRO A 38 -25.82 -12.64 -11.68
CA PRO A 38 -24.64 -13.05 -10.92
C PRO A 38 -23.30 -12.63 -11.53
N GLY A 39 -23.20 -12.49 -12.86
CA GLY A 39 -21.99 -12.01 -13.54
C GLY A 39 -21.53 -10.60 -13.13
N ASN A 40 -22.39 -9.82 -12.48
CA ASN A 40 -22.05 -8.49 -11.96
C ASN A 40 -21.26 -8.52 -10.64
N PHE A 41 -21.16 -9.66 -9.96
CA PHE A 41 -20.52 -9.74 -8.64
C PHE A 41 -19.04 -9.37 -8.70
N LEU A 42 -18.32 -9.85 -9.74
CA LEU A 42 -16.88 -9.63 -9.91
C LEU A 42 -16.55 -8.37 -10.71
N THR A 43 -17.37 -7.97 -11.69
CA THR A 43 -17.02 -6.91 -12.65
C THR A 43 -17.88 -5.64 -12.52
N GLY A 44 -18.85 -5.63 -11.60
CA GLY A 44 -19.83 -4.54 -11.48
C GLY A 44 -20.66 -4.30 -12.76
N GLY A 45 -20.58 -5.20 -13.74
CA GLY A 45 -21.27 -5.10 -15.03
C GLY A 45 -20.69 -4.06 -16.01
N ARG A 46 -19.46 -3.56 -15.79
CA ARG A 46 -18.79 -2.53 -16.62
C ARG A 46 -19.61 -1.25 -16.86
N LYS A 47 -20.44 -0.86 -15.88
CA LYS A 47 -21.33 0.31 -15.99
C LYS A 47 -20.91 1.47 -15.09
N LEU A 48 -19.75 1.36 -14.43
CA LEU A 48 -19.32 2.35 -13.45
C LEU A 48 -18.81 3.61 -14.14
N THR A 49 -19.07 4.76 -13.51
CA THR A 49 -18.56 6.07 -13.92
C THR A 49 -17.20 6.34 -13.27
N ALA A 50 -16.48 7.33 -13.79
CA ALA A 50 -15.09 7.58 -13.40
C ALA A 50 -14.94 8.01 -11.93
N LEU A 51 -15.86 8.83 -11.41
CA LEU A 51 -15.73 9.40 -10.06
C LEU A 51 -15.85 8.34 -8.94
N PRO A 52 -16.91 7.51 -8.87
CA PRO A 52 -16.98 6.47 -7.83
C PRO A 52 -15.80 5.51 -7.90
N VAL A 53 -15.41 5.10 -9.11
CA VAL A 53 -14.23 4.24 -9.32
C VAL A 53 -12.96 4.92 -8.82
N SER A 54 -12.77 6.19 -9.14
CA SER A 54 -11.62 6.97 -8.68
C SER A 54 -11.53 7.06 -7.16
N LEU A 55 -12.62 7.45 -6.49
CA LEU A 55 -12.65 7.54 -5.04
C LEU A 55 -12.38 6.18 -4.39
N SER A 56 -12.89 5.11 -5.01
CA SER A 56 -12.55 3.74 -4.66
C SER A 56 -11.06 3.44 -4.80
N LEU A 57 -10.46 3.74 -5.96
CA LEU A 57 -9.04 3.53 -6.23
C LEU A 57 -8.18 4.25 -5.18
N THR A 58 -8.57 5.48 -4.82
CA THR A 58 -7.91 6.26 -3.76
C THR A 58 -8.02 5.55 -2.43
N ALA A 59 -9.23 5.14 -2.02
CA ALA A 59 -9.46 4.54 -0.71
C ALA A 59 -8.74 3.20 -0.51
N SER A 60 -8.63 2.35 -1.54
CA SER A 60 -8.22 0.95 -1.38
C SER A 60 -6.73 0.70 -1.16
N PHE A 61 -5.89 1.69 -1.41
CA PHE A 61 -4.47 1.60 -1.05
C PHE A 61 -4.06 2.68 -0.05
N MET A 62 -4.99 3.56 0.29
CA MET A 62 -4.91 4.47 1.44
C MET A 62 -5.39 3.70 2.68
N SER A 63 -4.55 2.78 3.12
CA SER A 63 -4.80 1.96 4.30
C SER A 63 -4.53 2.73 5.61
N ALA A 64 -4.76 2.10 6.76
CA ALA A 64 -4.32 2.64 8.06
C ALA A 64 -2.82 2.99 8.10
N ILE A 65 -2.01 2.36 7.25
CA ILE A 65 -0.57 2.66 7.10
C ILE A 65 -0.36 4.12 6.69
N THR A 66 -1.23 4.67 5.83
CA THR A 66 -1.10 6.09 5.43
C THR A 66 -1.48 7.03 6.58
N VAL A 67 -2.48 6.64 7.39
CA VAL A 67 -2.94 7.45 8.54
C VAL A 67 -1.95 7.42 9.71
N LEU A 68 -1.26 6.30 9.90
CA LEU A 68 -0.44 6.04 11.09
C LEU A 68 1.05 6.04 10.78
N SER A 69 1.47 5.26 9.79
CA SER A 69 2.89 5.02 9.51
C SER A 69 3.54 6.13 8.68
N PHE A 70 2.83 6.79 7.75
CA PHE A 70 3.42 7.92 6.99
C PHE A 70 3.77 9.12 7.89
N PRO A 71 2.89 9.60 8.80
CA PRO A 71 3.25 10.64 9.75
C PRO A 71 4.42 10.24 10.66
N ALA A 72 4.46 8.99 11.13
CA ALA A 72 5.57 8.47 11.93
C ALA A 72 6.89 8.42 11.13
N GLU A 73 6.83 8.08 9.84
CA GLU A 73 8.00 8.13 8.96
C GLU A 73 8.51 9.57 8.79
N VAL A 74 7.62 10.56 8.65
CA VAL A 74 8.02 11.98 8.58
C VAL A 74 8.62 12.48 9.89
N TYR A 75 8.08 12.03 11.02
CA TYR A 75 8.60 12.36 12.34
C TYR A 75 10.06 11.91 12.51
N HIS A 76 10.37 10.69 12.08
CA HIS A 76 11.68 10.07 12.30
C HIS A 76 12.70 10.29 11.15
N TYR A 77 12.25 10.38 9.89
CA TYR A 77 13.11 10.47 8.69
C TYR A 77 12.88 11.72 7.84
N GLY A 78 11.86 12.52 8.14
CA GLY A 78 11.59 13.79 7.45
C GLY A 78 10.58 13.72 6.31
N ALA A 79 10.25 14.89 5.77
CA ALA A 79 9.18 15.11 4.79
C ALA A 79 9.53 14.68 3.36
N ASN A 80 10.71 14.09 3.13
CA ASN A 80 11.19 13.67 1.81
C ASN A 80 10.29 12.62 1.14
N ILE A 81 9.51 11.89 1.93
CA ILE A 81 8.44 11.01 1.44
C ILE A 81 7.39 11.75 0.58
N GLY A 82 7.28 13.08 0.72
CA GLY A 82 6.46 13.93 -0.13
C GLY A 82 6.78 13.83 -1.62
N PHE A 83 7.99 13.39 -2.00
CA PHE A 83 8.35 13.11 -3.40
C PHE A 83 7.56 11.94 -4.03
N TYR A 84 6.81 11.17 -3.24
CA TYR A 84 5.80 10.27 -3.81
C TYR A 84 4.76 11.01 -4.64
N GLY A 85 4.53 12.31 -4.43
CA GLY A 85 3.67 13.11 -5.31
C GLY A 85 4.09 12.99 -6.78
N LEU A 86 5.39 13.10 -7.07
CA LEU A 86 5.95 12.90 -8.40
C LEU A 86 5.85 11.43 -8.85
N SER A 87 6.11 10.49 -7.95
CA SER A 87 6.00 9.06 -8.24
C SER A 87 4.59 8.66 -8.66
N TYR A 88 3.56 9.16 -7.96
CA TYR A 88 2.16 8.91 -8.27
C TYR A 88 1.80 9.44 -9.66
N LEU A 89 2.25 10.66 -10.00
CA LEU A 89 2.04 11.24 -11.32
C LEU A 89 2.62 10.34 -12.41
N MET A 90 3.90 9.97 -12.28
CA MET A 90 4.58 9.12 -13.25
C MET A 90 3.93 7.74 -13.37
N ALA A 91 3.55 7.13 -12.24
CA ALA A 91 2.87 5.85 -12.23
C ALA A 91 1.48 5.89 -12.89
N MET A 92 0.70 6.96 -12.69
CA MET A 92 -0.60 7.12 -13.34
C MET A 92 -0.45 7.32 -14.85
N LEU A 93 0.55 8.12 -15.28
CA LEU A 93 0.86 8.31 -16.69
C LEU A 93 1.23 6.97 -17.36
N VAL A 94 2.18 6.23 -16.78
CA VAL A 94 2.59 4.93 -17.32
C VAL A 94 1.43 3.93 -17.32
N THR A 95 0.62 3.90 -16.26
CA THR A 95 -0.56 3.01 -16.19
C THR A 95 -1.58 3.34 -17.26
N SER A 96 -1.93 4.63 -17.43
CA SER A 96 -2.90 5.12 -18.43
C SER A 96 -2.49 4.81 -19.87
N GLU A 97 -1.19 4.90 -20.16
CA GLU A 97 -0.68 4.81 -21.53
C GLU A 97 -0.19 3.41 -21.92
N VAL A 98 0.33 2.62 -20.97
CA VAL A 98 0.95 1.32 -21.27
C VAL A 98 0.02 0.16 -20.94
N PHE A 99 -0.53 0.13 -19.72
CA PHE A 99 -1.22 -1.05 -19.19
C PHE A 99 -2.72 -1.01 -19.44
N LEU A 100 -3.35 0.12 -19.12
CA LEU A 100 -4.80 0.31 -19.22
C LEU A 100 -5.38 -0.05 -20.60
N PRO A 101 -4.80 0.38 -21.75
CA PRO A 101 -5.41 0.13 -23.05
C PRO A 101 -5.47 -1.37 -23.39
N ILE A 102 -4.45 -2.13 -23.00
CA ILE A 102 -4.35 -3.56 -23.26
C ILE A 102 -5.41 -4.31 -22.47
N PHE A 103 -5.49 -4.08 -21.17
CA PHE A 103 -6.46 -4.79 -20.32
C PHE A 103 -7.90 -4.42 -20.65
N TYR A 104 -8.15 -3.14 -20.97
CA TYR A 104 -9.49 -2.71 -21.36
C TYR A 104 -9.93 -3.34 -22.70
N LYS A 105 -9.03 -3.42 -23.68
CA LYS A 105 -9.31 -4.00 -25.02
C LYS A 105 -9.50 -5.52 -25.00
N LEU A 106 -8.75 -6.22 -24.16
CA LEU A 106 -8.84 -7.68 -24.08
C LEU A 106 -10.04 -8.15 -23.26
N GLU A 107 -10.73 -7.25 -22.56
CA GLU A 107 -11.90 -7.55 -21.76
C GLU A 107 -11.67 -8.66 -20.71
N ILE A 108 -10.43 -8.81 -20.24
CA ILE A 108 -10.05 -9.83 -19.26
C ILE A 108 -10.64 -9.53 -17.89
N THR A 109 -10.92 -10.59 -17.12
CA THR A 109 -11.36 -10.46 -15.72
C THR A 109 -10.18 -10.55 -14.76
N SER A 110 -9.24 -11.44 -15.04
CA SER A 110 -7.95 -11.55 -14.32
C SER A 110 -6.84 -10.93 -15.17
N THR A 111 -5.99 -10.09 -14.58
CA THR A 111 -4.80 -9.58 -15.29
C THR A 111 -3.87 -10.70 -15.73
N PHE A 112 -3.84 -11.82 -15.02
CA PHE A 112 -2.97 -12.95 -15.36
C PHE A 112 -3.45 -13.74 -16.58
N GLU A 113 -4.72 -13.58 -16.99
CA GLU A 113 -5.22 -14.10 -18.27
C GLU A 113 -4.42 -13.56 -19.45
N TYR A 114 -4.03 -12.28 -19.40
CA TYR A 114 -3.12 -11.68 -20.38
C TYR A 114 -1.81 -12.46 -20.51
N LEU A 115 -1.25 -12.93 -19.39
CA LEU A 115 0.02 -13.68 -19.41
C LEU A 115 -0.11 -15.04 -20.09
N GLU A 116 -1.27 -15.69 -19.99
CA GLU A 116 -1.54 -16.93 -20.73
C GLU A 116 -1.71 -16.65 -22.22
N LEU A 117 -2.51 -15.64 -22.58
CA LEU A 117 -2.69 -15.22 -23.97
C LEU A 117 -1.37 -14.81 -24.63
N ARG A 118 -0.49 -14.14 -23.88
CA ARG A 118 0.80 -13.64 -24.37
C ARG A 118 1.89 -14.70 -24.37
N PHE A 119 1.90 -15.60 -23.39
CA PHE A 119 2.98 -16.55 -23.18
C PHE A 119 2.46 -17.98 -23.08
N ASN A 120 2.05 -18.43 -21.90
CA ASN A 120 1.49 -19.75 -21.67
C ASN A 120 0.85 -19.83 -20.26
N ARG A 121 0.18 -20.96 -20.00
CA ARG A 121 -0.47 -21.25 -18.72
C ARG A 121 0.48 -21.22 -17.52
N ALA A 122 1.73 -21.66 -17.68
CA ALA A 122 2.71 -21.63 -16.59
C ALA A 122 3.01 -20.19 -16.13
N THR A 123 3.14 -19.25 -17.07
CA THR A 123 3.33 -17.83 -16.75
C THR A 123 2.11 -17.24 -16.03
N ARG A 124 0.89 -17.59 -16.45
CA ARG A 124 -0.34 -17.20 -15.75
C ARG A 124 -0.34 -17.70 -14.31
N LEU A 125 -0.17 -19.01 -14.09
CA LEU A 125 -0.21 -19.61 -12.76
C LEU A 125 0.87 -19.04 -11.82
N LEU A 126 2.08 -18.78 -12.35
CA LEU A 126 3.13 -18.14 -11.57
C LEU A 126 2.75 -16.72 -11.18
N GLY A 127 2.25 -15.91 -12.12
CA GLY A 127 1.77 -14.55 -11.85
C GLY A 127 0.66 -14.53 -10.79
N THR A 128 -0.34 -15.42 -10.96
CA THR A 128 -1.44 -15.62 -10.00
C THR A 128 -0.93 -15.97 -8.61
N LEU A 129 0.00 -16.93 -8.48
CA LEU A 129 0.55 -17.35 -7.20
C LEU A 129 1.29 -16.19 -6.50
N LEU A 130 2.13 -15.47 -7.23
CA LEU A 130 2.87 -14.32 -6.69
C LEU A 130 1.92 -13.23 -6.18
N PHE A 131 0.87 -12.94 -6.94
CA PHE A 131 -0.18 -12.00 -6.52
C PHE A 131 -0.92 -12.46 -5.27
N ILE A 132 -1.29 -13.75 -5.18
CA ILE A 132 -1.97 -14.30 -4.01
C ILE A 132 -1.08 -14.13 -2.76
N VAL A 133 0.19 -14.54 -2.84
CA VAL A 133 1.13 -14.44 -1.72
C VAL A 133 1.33 -12.98 -1.30
N GLN A 134 1.60 -12.08 -2.25
CA GLN A 134 1.79 -10.65 -1.98
C GLN A 134 0.56 -10.04 -1.29
N THR A 135 -0.63 -10.36 -1.77
CA THR A 135 -1.88 -9.75 -1.32
C THR A 135 -2.29 -10.24 0.07
N ILE A 136 -2.08 -11.53 0.39
CA ILE A 136 -2.33 -12.06 1.74
C ILE A 136 -1.34 -11.43 2.74
N LEU A 137 -0.04 -11.36 2.40
CA LEU A 137 0.97 -10.72 3.26
C LEU A 137 0.62 -9.27 3.56
N TYR A 138 0.29 -8.50 2.52
CA TYR A 138 -0.13 -7.10 2.67
C TYR A 138 -1.40 -6.97 3.52
N SER A 139 -2.43 -7.77 3.24
CA SER A 139 -3.70 -7.70 3.96
C SER A 139 -3.56 -8.01 5.45
N GLY A 140 -2.67 -8.93 5.83
CA GLY A 140 -2.37 -9.22 7.23
C GLY A 140 -1.82 -8.01 7.97
N ILE A 141 -0.86 -7.29 7.36
CA ILE A 141 -0.31 -6.06 7.93
C ILE A 141 -1.39 -4.98 8.07
N VAL A 142 -2.24 -4.84 7.06
CA VAL A 142 -3.31 -3.85 7.05
C VAL A 142 -4.36 -4.11 8.14
N ILE A 143 -4.63 -5.37 8.51
CA ILE A 143 -5.51 -5.71 9.64
C ILE A 143 -4.82 -5.39 10.98
N TYR A 144 -3.51 -5.62 11.08
CA TYR A 144 -2.73 -5.43 12.31
C TYR A 144 -2.59 -3.96 12.72
N VAL A 145 -2.27 -3.08 11.78
CA VAL A 145 -1.97 -1.65 12.02
C VAL A 145 -3.05 -0.89 12.82
N PRO A 146 -4.33 -0.86 12.40
CA PRO A 146 -5.37 -0.14 13.15
C PRO A 146 -5.70 -0.84 14.46
N ALA A 147 -5.47 -2.15 14.58
CA ALA A 147 -5.64 -2.87 15.84
C ALA A 147 -4.60 -2.45 16.88
N LEU A 148 -3.35 -2.21 16.44
CA LEU A 148 -2.30 -1.63 17.27
C LEU A 148 -2.67 -0.23 17.75
N ALA A 149 -3.22 0.60 16.86
CA ALA A 149 -3.71 1.93 17.23
C ALA A 149 -4.85 1.86 18.27
N LEU A 150 -5.83 0.98 18.08
CA LEU A 150 -6.94 0.83 19.02
C LEU A 150 -6.48 0.28 20.37
N ASN A 151 -5.57 -0.69 20.37
CA ASN A 151 -4.93 -1.21 21.59
C ASN A 151 -4.25 -0.08 22.38
N GLN A 152 -3.55 0.83 21.71
CA GLN A 152 -2.88 1.95 22.37
C GLN A 152 -3.85 2.92 23.05
N VAL A 153 -5.00 3.22 22.43
CA VAL A 153 -5.93 4.24 22.94
C VAL A 153 -7.02 3.71 23.88
N THR A 154 -7.29 2.40 23.85
CA THR A 154 -8.30 1.75 24.71
C THR A 154 -7.73 0.79 25.74
N GLY A 155 -6.49 0.32 25.57
CA GLY A 155 -5.93 -0.79 26.35
C GLY A 155 -6.53 -2.16 26.05
N MET A 156 -7.43 -2.28 25.05
CA MET A 156 -8.04 -3.56 24.69
C MET A 156 -7.02 -4.58 24.18
N ASN A 157 -7.26 -5.87 24.42
CA ASN A 157 -6.40 -6.93 23.91
C ASN A 157 -6.24 -6.85 22.38
N LEU A 158 -5.00 -6.69 21.92
CA LEU A 158 -4.64 -6.56 20.50
C LEU A 158 -5.22 -7.67 19.61
N TRP A 159 -5.12 -8.93 20.04
CA TRP A 159 -5.60 -10.07 19.27
C TRP A 159 -7.12 -10.13 19.19
N GLY A 160 -7.81 -9.73 20.27
CA GLY A 160 -9.26 -9.56 20.25
C GLY A 160 -9.70 -8.53 19.20
N VAL A 161 -9.00 -7.40 19.10
CA VAL A 161 -9.25 -6.37 18.07
C VAL A 161 -8.94 -6.88 16.67
N VAL A 162 -7.80 -7.56 16.46
CA VAL A 162 -7.43 -8.16 15.17
C VAL A 162 -8.50 -9.13 14.68
N ILE A 163 -8.93 -10.07 15.53
CA ILE A 163 -9.92 -11.08 15.19
C ILE A 163 -11.28 -10.42 14.90
N SER A 164 -11.77 -9.56 15.78
CA SER A 164 -13.07 -8.89 15.60
C SER A 164 -13.12 -8.07 14.32
N THR A 165 -12.07 -7.30 14.04
CA THR A 165 -11.95 -6.49 12.82
C THR A 165 -11.90 -7.35 11.57
N GLY A 166 -11.10 -8.41 11.60
CA GLY A 166 -11.00 -9.37 10.50
C GLY A 166 -12.33 -10.06 10.21
N VAL A 167 -13.09 -10.43 11.25
CA VAL A 167 -14.42 -11.03 11.12
C VAL A 167 -15.42 -10.05 10.51
N VAL A 168 -15.49 -8.82 11.03
CA VAL A 168 -16.37 -7.78 10.49
C VAL A 168 -16.03 -7.50 9.02
N CYS A 169 -14.74 -7.38 8.71
CA CYS A 169 -14.26 -7.16 7.35
C CYS A 169 -14.67 -8.29 6.42
N THR A 170 -14.31 -9.53 6.78
CA THR A 170 -14.63 -10.71 5.98
C THR A 170 -16.13 -10.85 5.76
N PHE A 171 -16.94 -10.60 6.79
CA PHE A 171 -18.39 -10.69 6.71
C PHE A 171 -18.98 -9.78 5.63
N TYR A 172 -18.71 -8.47 5.65
CA TYR A 172 -19.31 -7.59 4.63
C TYR A 172 -18.70 -7.81 3.24
N CYS A 173 -17.43 -8.21 3.14
CA CYS A 173 -16.78 -8.54 1.87
C CYS A 173 -17.45 -9.71 1.16
N THR A 174 -17.80 -10.76 1.92
CA THR A 174 -18.49 -11.93 1.37
C THR A 174 -19.90 -11.61 0.87
N LEU A 175 -20.52 -10.52 1.33
CA LEU A 175 -21.87 -10.12 0.95
C LEU A 175 -21.91 -9.16 -0.24
N GLY A 176 -20.99 -8.19 -0.31
CA GLY A 176 -21.15 -6.95 -1.09
C GLY A 176 -20.83 -7.00 -2.59
N GLY A 177 -19.89 -7.82 -3.06
CA GLY A 177 -19.40 -7.76 -4.45
C GLY A 177 -18.76 -6.41 -4.82
N LEU A 178 -18.23 -6.26 -6.05
CA LEU A 178 -17.40 -5.10 -6.41
C LEU A 178 -18.13 -3.75 -6.23
N LYS A 179 -19.42 -3.66 -6.55
CA LYS A 179 -20.16 -2.39 -6.42
C LYS A 179 -20.32 -1.94 -4.97
N ALA A 180 -20.63 -2.86 -4.06
CA ALA A 180 -20.78 -2.48 -2.66
C ALA A 180 -19.45 -2.03 -2.07
N VAL A 181 -18.37 -2.75 -2.41
CA VAL A 181 -16.99 -2.37 -2.03
C VAL A 181 -16.70 -0.95 -2.52
N VAL A 182 -17.09 -0.61 -3.77
CA VAL A 182 -16.86 0.74 -4.29
C VAL A 182 -17.56 1.81 -3.50
N TRP A 183 -18.82 1.60 -3.12
CA TRP A 183 -19.57 2.62 -2.38
C TRP A 183 -19.17 2.70 -0.90
N THR A 184 -18.79 1.59 -0.27
CA THR A 184 -18.22 1.62 1.09
C THR A 184 -16.90 2.39 1.10
N ASP A 185 -16.06 2.22 0.07
CA ASP A 185 -14.80 2.94 -0.07
C ASP A 185 -15.01 4.46 -0.14
N VAL A 186 -16.03 4.93 -0.88
CA VAL A 186 -16.34 6.37 -0.97
C VAL A 186 -16.66 6.97 0.40
N PHE A 187 -17.50 6.27 1.18
CA PHE A 187 -17.84 6.71 2.54
C PHE A 187 -16.60 6.72 3.44
N GLN A 188 -15.82 5.63 3.40
CA GLN A 188 -14.62 5.45 4.20
C GLN A 188 -13.55 6.49 3.90
N LEU A 189 -13.37 6.88 2.64
CA LEU A 189 -12.48 7.97 2.24
C LEU A 189 -12.87 9.31 2.90
N GLY A 190 -14.17 9.61 2.99
CA GLY A 190 -14.66 10.80 3.69
C GLY A 190 -14.31 10.80 5.18
N VAL A 191 -14.50 9.65 5.84
CA VAL A 191 -14.13 9.45 7.26
C VAL A 191 -12.62 9.62 7.45
N MET A 192 -11.81 9.08 6.54
CA MET A 192 -10.36 9.22 6.59
C MET A 192 -9.90 10.68 6.54
N ILE A 193 -10.43 11.46 5.59
CA ILE A 193 -10.10 12.89 5.47
C ILE A 193 -10.53 13.65 6.72
N ALA A 194 -11.73 13.37 7.25
CA ALA A 194 -12.21 13.99 8.48
C ALA A 194 -11.30 13.68 9.69
N GLY A 195 -10.83 12.43 9.82
CA GLY A 195 -9.89 12.03 10.86
C GLY A 195 -8.56 12.78 10.77
N PHE A 196 -7.96 12.87 9.58
CA PHE A 196 -6.73 13.66 9.38
C PHE A 196 -6.93 15.13 9.74
N LEU A 197 -8.00 15.75 9.23
CA LEU A 197 -8.28 17.17 9.47
C LEU A 197 -8.48 17.46 10.95
N SER A 198 -9.12 16.55 11.71
CA SER A 198 -9.32 16.75 13.15
C SER A 198 -8.00 16.92 13.92
N VAL A 199 -7.03 16.02 13.68
CA VAL A 199 -5.71 16.06 14.34
C VAL A 199 -4.88 17.25 13.85
N ILE A 200 -4.92 17.52 12.54
CA ILE A 200 -4.20 18.63 11.93
C ILE A 200 -4.69 19.97 12.50
N ILE A 201 -6.01 20.19 12.53
CA ILE A 201 -6.60 21.44 13.01
C ILE A 201 -6.27 21.65 14.49
N ALA A 202 -6.42 20.62 15.32
CA ALA A 202 -6.08 20.71 16.74
C ALA A 202 -4.60 21.01 16.96
N SER A 203 -3.71 20.36 16.21
CA SER A 203 -2.27 20.63 16.27
C SER A 203 -1.92 22.06 15.88
N VAL A 204 -2.54 22.59 14.83
CA VAL A 204 -2.34 23.97 14.37
C VAL A 204 -2.79 24.98 15.42
N ILE A 205 -3.92 24.74 16.07
CA ILE A 205 -4.43 25.60 17.16
C ILE A 205 -3.45 25.60 18.33
N LEU A 206 -3.02 24.41 18.78
CA LEU A 206 -2.10 24.26 19.92
C LEU A 206 -0.74 24.91 19.67
N GLN A 207 -0.20 24.80 18.46
CA GLN A 207 1.09 25.40 18.09
C GLN A 207 0.98 26.90 17.75
N GLY A 208 -0.23 27.49 17.82
CA GLY A 208 -0.43 28.91 17.53
C GLY A 208 -0.28 29.27 16.05
N GLY A 209 -0.47 28.31 15.14
CA GLY A 209 -0.47 28.53 13.70
C GLY A 209 0.46 27.61 12.90
N VAL A 210 0.18 27.53 11.59
CA VAL A 210 0.91 26.68 10.64
C VAL A 210 2.39 27.07 10.53
N ILE A 211 2.70 28.37 10.61
CA ILE A 211 4.07 28.89 10.46
C ILE A 211 5.01 28.33 11.53
N ASN A 212 4.53 28.19 12.77
CA ASN A 212 5.33 27.64 13.86
C ASN A 212 5.67 26.16 13.62
N ILE A 213 4.73 25.38 13.11
CA ILE A 213 4.94 23.97 12.76
C ILE A 213 6.00 23.82 11.65
N PHE A 214 5.93 24.67 10.62
CA PHE A 214 6.94 24.70 9.56
C PHE A 214 8.31 25.12 10.08
N SER A 215 8.36 26.17 10.91
CA SER A 215 9.59 26.64 11.54
C SER A 215 10.22 25.55 12.39
N ASP A 216 9.46 24.91 13.28
CA ASP A 216 9.93 23.81 14.12
C ASP A 216 10.48 22.67 13.27
N SER A 217 9.73 22.24 12.26
CA SER A 217 10.12 21.15 11.36
C SER A 217 11.37 21.49 10.55
N GLN A 218 11.55 22.75 10.15
CA GLN A 218 12.74 23.21 9.46
C GLN A 218 13.96 23.22 10.39
N HIS A 219 13.85 23.74 11.62
CA HIS A 219 14.92 23.69 12.61
C HIS A 219 15.29 22.26 13.00
N GLY A 220 14.31 21.36 13.04
CA GLY A 220 14.51 19.93 13.24
C GLY A 220 15.10 19.19 12.04
N GLY A 221 15.30 19.84 10.90
CA GLY A 221 15.80 19.20 9.67
C GLY A 221 14.81 18.26 8.97
N ARG A 222 13.53 18.28 9.35
CA ARG A 222 12.49 17.44 8.72
C ARG A 222 12.11 17.95 7.33
N ILE A 223 12.34 19.24 7.05
CA ILE A 223 12.09 19.84 5.73
C ILE A 223 13.41 19.91 4.97
N ASN A 224 13.77 18.82 4.30
CA ASN A 224 14.99 18.73 3.48
C ASN A 224 14.73 18.22 2.05
N PHE A 225 13.87 18.95 1.31
CA PHE A 225 13.58 18.64 -0.09
C PHE A 225 14.76 18.86 -1.06
N TRP A 226 15.92 19.28 -0.57
CA TRP A 226 17.12 19.50 -1.39
C TRP A 226 18.13 18.35 -1.31
N ASP A 227 17.74 17.19 -0.76
CA ASP A 227 18.57 15.98 -0.74
C ASP A 227 18.54 15.22 -2.09
N PHE A 228 19.43 15.64 -2.99
CA PHE A 228 19.65 15.03 -4.31
C PHE A 228 20.80 14.01 -4.32
N ASP A 229 21.19 13.46 -3.16
CA ASP A 229 22.21 12.40 -3.07
C ASP A 229 21.78 11.19 -3.94
N THR A 230 22.64 10.83 -4.88
CA THR A 230 22.42 9.75 -5.87
C THR A 230 22.77 8.37 -5.32
N ASN A 231 23.31 8.28 -4.10
CA ASN A 231 23.67 7.02 -3.48
C ASN A 231 22.41 6.12 -3.27
N PRO A 232 22.32 4.96 -3.95
CA PRO A 232 21.14 4.08 -3.90
C PRO A 232 20.98 3.35 -2.56
N LEU A 233 21.98 3.43 -1.68
CA LEU A 233 21.95 2.87 -0.33
C LEU A 233 21.23 3.80 0.66
N ARG A 234 20.97 5.07 0.27
CA ARG A 234 20.25 6.00 1.15
C ARG A 234 18.78 5.61 1.24
N ARG A 235 18.24 5.56 2.46
CA ARG A 235 16.83 5.22 2.70
C ARG A 235 15.90 6.09 1.87
N HIS A 236 15.95 7.42 2.05
CA HIS A 236 15.15 8.39 1.32
C HIS A 236 16.01 9.53 0.76
N THR A 237 15.95 9.72 -0.54
CA THR A 237 16.44 10.91 -1.26
C THR A 237 15.43 11.24 -2.35
N PHE A 238 15.61 12.35 -3.06
CA PHE A 238 14.83 12.64 -4.26
C PHE A 238 14.79 11.43 -5.22
N TRP A 239 15.95 10.80 -5.47
CA TRP A 239 16.08 9.71 -6.44
C TRP A 239 15.48 8.40 -5.95
N THR A 240 15.69 8.02 -4.68
CA THR A 240 15.16 6.75 -4.18
C THR A 240 13.64 6.79 -4.08
N VAL A 241 13.07 7.92 -3.66
CA VAL A 241 11.62 8.11 -3.59
C VAL A 241 11.02 8.28 -4.98
N ALA A 242 11.53 9.18 -5.83
CA ALA A 242 10.94 9.44 -7.14
C ALA A 242 11.04 8.23 -8.09
N ILE A 243 12.23 7.63 -8.23
CA ILE A 243 12.43 6.49 -9.15
C ILE A 243 11.86 5.21 -8.52
N GLY A 244 12.25 4.89 -7.28
CA GLY A 244 11.79 3.67 -6.61
C GLY A 244 10.28 3.66 -6.43
N GLY A 245 9.72 4.80 -6.01
CA GLY A 245 8.28 5.01 -5.91
C GLY A 245 7.56 4.90 -7.26
N THR A 246 8.13 5.41 -8.36
CA THR A 246 7.49 5.27 -9.68
C THR A 246 7.30 3.80 -10.07
N PHE A 247 8.34 2.97 -9.93
CA PHE A 247 8.23 1.54 -10.23
C PHE A 247 7.25 0.82 -9.29
N LEU A 248 7.34 1.10 -8.00
CA LEU A 248 6.44 0.55 -6.99
C LEU A 248 4.98 0.85 -7.32
N TRP A 249 4.63 2.13 -7.52
CA TRP A 249 3.26 2.55 -7.76
C TRP A 249 2.76 2.17 -9.15
N THR A 250 3.66 2.05 -10.14
CA THR A 250 3.31 1.48 -11.46
C THR A 250 2.98 -0.01 -11.32
N SER A 251 3.68 -0.76 -10.47
CA SER A 251 3.30 -2.15 -10.17
C SER A 251 1.90 -2.23 -9.54
N VAL A 252 1.64 -1.36 -8.55
CA VAL A 252 0.33 -1.29 -7.85
C VAL A 252 -0.81 -0.95 -8.80
N TYR A 253 -0.71 0.10 -9.63
CA TYR A 253 -1.83 0.51 -10.48
C TYR A 253 -1.84 -0.18 -11.85
N GLY A 254 -0.66 -0.52 -12.37
CA GLY A 254 -0.47 -1.08 -13.69
C GLY A 254 -0.58 -2.60 -13.76
N THR A 255 -0.41 -3.34 -12.66
CA THR A 255 -0.43 -4.82 -12.72
C THR A 255 -1.21 -5.52 -11.61
N ASN A 256 -1.40 -4.87 -10.46
CA ASN A 256 -2.14 -5.46 -9.36
C ASN A 256 -3.63 -5.60 -9.71
N GLN A 257 -4.15 -6.83 -9.58
CA GLN A 257 -5.54 -7.15 -9.89
C GLN A 257 -6.53 -6.22 -9.18
N SER A 258 -6.30 -5.88 -7.91
CA SER A 258 -7.23 -5.08 -7.11
C SER A 258 -7.48 -3.70 -7.73
N GLN A 259 -6.45 -3.10 -8.35
CA GLN A 259 -6.57 -1.81 -9.00
C GLN A 259 -7.08 -1.97 -10.44
N VAL A 260 -6.50 -2.91 -11.18
CA VAL A 260 -6.82 -3.13 -12.59
C VAL A 260 -8.30 -3.45 -12.77
N GLN A 261 -8.85 -4.34 -11.95
CA GLN A 261 -10.25 -4.74 -11.98
C GLN A 261 -11.22 -3.56 -11.84
N ARG A 262 -10.84 -2.50 -11.12
CA ARG A 262 -11.72 -1.35 -10.84
C ARG A 262 -11.84 -0.43 -12.04
N TYR A 263 -10.72 0.00 -12.63
CA TYR A 263 -10.77 0.92 -13.76
C TYR A 263 -11.23 0.23 -15.06
N ILE A 264 -11.02 -1.07 -15.23
CA ILE A 264 -11.61 -1.81 -16.38
C ILE A 264 -13.12 -2.06 -16.20
N SER A 265 -13.66 -1.81 -15.01
CA SER A 265 -15.11 -1.85 -14.74
C SER A 265 -15.81 -0.53 -15.12
N CYS A 266 -15.08 0.46 -15.63
CA CYS A 266 -15.65 1.66 -16.20
C CYS A 266 -16.37 1.37 -17.53
N LYS A 267 -17.35 2.22 -17.87
CA LYS A 267 -18.14 2.10 -19.11
C LYS A 267 -17.38 2.41 -20.40
N SER A 268 -16.29 3.17 -20.32
CA SER A 268 -15.41 3.46 -21.47
C SER A 268 -13.96 3.62 -21.03
N ILE A 269 -13.02 3.41 -21.96
CA ILE A 269 -11.59 3.62 -21.71
C ILE A 269 -11.29 5.07 -21.26
N THR A 270 -12.03 6.05 -21.77
CA THR A 270 -11.92 7.45 -21.35
C THR A 270 -12.32 7.63 -19.89
N HIS A 271 -13.38 6.95 -19.44
CA HIS A 271 -13.79 6.98 -18.03
C HIS A 271 -12.75 6.26 -17.15
N ALA A 272 -12.15 5.18 -17.64
CA ALA A 272 -11.06 4.50 -16.94
C ALA A 272 -9.84 5.41 -16.77
N ARG A 273 -9.39 6.09 -17.85
CA ARG A 273 -8.32 7.10 -17.79
C ARG A 273 -8.64 8.22 -16.82
N PHE A 274 -9.83 8.80 -16.93
CA PHE A 274 -10.25 9.88 -16.04
C PHE A 274 -10.30 9.42 -14.58
N SER A 275 -10.69 8.16 -14.31
CA SER A 275 -10.68 7.61 -12.96
C SER A 275 -9.28 7.55 -12.34
N LEU A 276 -8.25 7.22 -13.13
CA LEU A 276 -6.85 7.22 -12.68
C LEU A 276 -6.35 8.63 -12.35
N PHE A 277 -6.69 9.63 -13.17
CA PHE A 277 -6.27 11.02 -12.94
C PHE A 277 -7.05 11.72 -11.83
N ILE A 278 -8.34 11.44 -11.63
CA ILE A 278 -9.04 11.92 -10.41
C ILE A 278 -8.44 11.22 -9.18
N ASN A 279 -8.05 9.94 -9.29
CA ASN A 279 -7.43 9.21 -8.19
C ASN A 279 -6.12 9.88 -7.79
N LEU A 280 -5.31 10.35 -8.76
CA LEU A 280 -4.10 11.12 -8.49
C LEU A 280 -4.33 12.32 -7.57
N LEU A 281 -5.42 13.06 -7.77
CA LEU A 281 -5.77 14.20 -6.91
C LEU A 281 -6.06 13.76 -5.47
N GLY A 282 -6.77 12.64 -5.31
CA GLY A 282 -7.01 12.02 -4.01
C GLY A 282 -5.72 11.56 -3.32
N LEU A 283 -4.81 10.93 -4.07
CA LEU A 283 -3.50 10.50 -3.56
C LEU A 283 -2.64 11.68 -3.10
N TRP A 284 -2.61 12.77 -3.87
CA TRP A 284 -1.89 13.98 -3.49
C TRP A 284 -2.48 14.64 -2.25
N LEU A 285 -3.81 14.74 -2.16
CA LEU A 285 -4.48 15.29 -0.98
C LEU A 285 -4.10 14.52 0.28
N ILE A 286 -4.21 13.19 0.25
CA ILE A 286 -3.91 12.36 1.43
C ILE A 286 -2.42 12.37 1.75
N LEU A 287 -1.54 12.35 0.74
CA LEU A 287 -0.10 12.48 0.96
C LEU A 287 0.23 13.80 1.66
N LEU A 288 -0.34 14.91 1.20
CA LEU A 288 -0.16 16.22 1.82
C LEU A 288 -0.66 16.23 3.27
N CYS A 289 -1.86 15.70 3.53
CA CYS A 289 -2.38 15.55 4.89
C CYS A 289 -1.45 14.70 5.78
N SER A 290 -0.94 13.58 5.27
CA SER A 290 -0.09 12.67 6.03
C SER A 290 1.28 13.29 6.35
N VAL A 291 1.88 13.96 5.37
CA VAL A 291 3.16 14.67 5.57
C VAL A 291 2.97 15.82 6.55
N PHE A 292 1.90 16.59 6.42
CA PHE A 292 1.62 17.69 7.33
C PHE A 292 1.31 17.20 8.75
N ALA A 293 0.56 16.10 8.90
CA ALA A 293 0.32 15.46 10.19
C ALA A 293 1.62 14.99 10.85
N GLY A 294 2.59 14.45 10.08
CA GLY A 294 3.91 14.09 10.60
C GLY A 294 4.74 15.29 11.07
N MET A 295 4.63 16.44 10.38
CA MET A 295 5.24 17.70 10.83
C MET A 295 4.56 18.24 12.10
N CYS A 296 3.23 18.14 12.20
CA CYS A 296 2.47 18.47 13.41
C CYS A 296 2.93 17.63 14.61
N LEU A 297 3.03 16.31 14.39
CA LEU A 297 3.52 15.35 15.38
C LEU A 297 4.93 15.72 15.86
N TYR A 298 5.83 16.12 14.96
CA TYR A 298 7.16 16.58 15.33
C TYR A 298 7.14 17.89 16.11
N SER A 299 6.40 18.91 15.65
CA SER A 299 6.32 20.21 16.32
C SER A 299 5.80 20.10 17.76
N ILE A 300 4.85 19.20 18.02
CA ILE A 300 4.32 18.92 19.36
C ILE A 300 5.35 18.22 20.25
N TYR A 301 6.03 17.19 19.74
CA TYR A 301 6.98 16.40 20.52
C TYR A 301 8.45 16.79 20.31
N LYS A 302 8.73 18.00 19.82
CA LYS A 302 10.11 18.44 19.49
C LYS A 302 11.05 18.47 20.71
N SER A 303 10.49 18.69 21.90
CA SER A 303 11.26 18.80 23.16
C SER A 303 11.18 17.54 24.03
N CYS A 304 10.22 16.66 23.76
CA CYS A 304 10.05 15.41 24.49
C CYS A 304 9.46 14.36 23.55
N ASP A 305 10.33 13.49 23.03
CA ASP A 305 9.94 12.37 22.21
C ASP A 305 9.34 11.23 23.06
N PRO A 306 8.04 10.89 22.90
CA PRO A 306 7.41 9.80 23.65
C PRO A 306 7.90 8.40 23.24
N TRP A 307 8.54 8.24 22.07
CA TRP A 307 9.04 6.94 21.64
C TRP A 307 10.39 6.60 22.27
N THR A 308 11.42 7.42 22.09
CA THR A 308 12.75 7.14 22.68
C THR A 308 12.80 7.29 24.20
N SER A 309 11.82 7.98 24.79
CA SER A 309 11.65 8.01 26.25
C SER A 309 11.07 6.72 26.85
N GLY A 310 10.63 5.76 26.03
CA GLY A 310 10.09 4.48 26.47
C GLY A 310 8.60 4.50 26.85
N LEU A 311 7.90 5.61 26.63
CA LEU A 311 6.45 5.69 26.83
C LEU A 311 5.69 4.88 25.77
N LEU A 312 6.24 4.80 24.55
CA LEU A 312 5.68 4.02 23.44
C LEU A 312 6.60 2.86 23.06
N SER A 313 6.00 1.72 22.73
CA SER A 313 6.74 0.52 22.32
C SER A 313 7.14 0.53 20.85
N ALA A 314 6.40 1.26 20.00
CA ALA A 314 6.59 1.30 18.56
C ALA A 314 6.32 2.70 17.97
N LEU A 315 7.02 3.05 16.89
CA LEU A 315 6.85 4.32 16.16
C LEU A 315 5.41 4.50 15.64
N ASP A 316 4.76 3.43 15.17
CA ASP A 316 3.40 3.48 14.64
C ASP A 316 2.33 3.82 15.70
N GLN A 317 2.69 3.84 16.99
CA GLN A 317 1.83 4.25 18.11
C GLN A 317 1.84 5.78 18.37
N LEU A 318 2.71 6.53 17.69
CA LEU A 318 2.85 7.98 17.88
C LEU A 318 1.57 8.76 17.53
N MET A 319 0.97 8.47 16.38
CA MET A 319 -0.26 9.18 15.95
C MET A 319 -1.46 8.89 16.86
N PRO A 320 -1.75 7.63 17.24
CA PRO A 320 -2.81 7.33 18.22
C PRO A 320 -2.55 7.97 19.59
N TYR A 321 -1.28 7.99 20.04
CA TYR A 321 -0.90 8.67 21.26
C TYR A 321 -1.17 10.17 21.19
N LEU A 322 -0.72 10.81 20.10
CA LEU A 322 -0.97 12.24 19.85
C LEU A 322 -2.47 12.56 19.93
N VAL A 323 -3.30 11.76 19.27
CA VAL A 323 -4.76 11.96 19.28
C VAL A 323 -5.31 11.97 20.70
N MET A 324 -4.91 11.04 21.56
CA MET A 324 -5.39 11.03 22.93
C MET A 324 -4.83 12.18 23.77
N ASP A 325 -3.60 12.61 23.48
CA ASP A 325 -2.92 13.73 24.15
C ASP A 325 -3.59 15.07 23.84
N ILE A 326 -3.95 15.33 22.57
CA ILE A 326 -4.47 16.64 22.14
C ILE A 326 -5.98 16.69 21.91
N LEU A 327 -6.65 15.55 21.71
CA LEU A 327 -8.09 15.47 21.45
C LEU A 327 -8.87 14.72 22.52
N GLY A 328 -8.21 14.19 23.56
CA GLY A 328 -8.86 13.40 24.62
C GLY A 328 -10.00 14.13 25.34
N ASP A 329 -9.90 15.45 25.48
CA ASP A 329 -10.91 16.31 26.12
C ASP A 329 -12.11 16.65 25.21
N TYR A 330 -12.11 16.19 23.95
CA TYR A 330 -13.17 16.43 22.96
C TYR A 330 -13.85 15.11 22.56
N PRO A 331 -14.83 14.61 23.35
CA PRO A 331 -15.44 13.31 23.11
C PRO A 331 -15.98 13.15 21.69
N GLY A 332 -15.59 12.06 21.03
CA GLY A 332 -15.97 11.73 19.65
C GLY A 332 -14.86 11.97 18.62
N LEU A 333 -13.94 12.92 18.85
CA LEU A 333 -12.83 13.18 17.93
C LEU A 333 -11.74 12.09 17.96
N PRO A 334 -11.31 11.56 19.13
CA PRO A 334 -10.49 10.36 19.16
C PRO A 334 -11.14 9.15 18.48
N GLY A 335 -12.45 8.95 18.68
CA GLY A 335 -13.23 7.93 18.00
C GLY A 335 -13.25 8.12 16.48
N LEU A 336 -13.35 9.36 16.00
CA LEU A 336 -13.29 9.70 14.57
C LEU A 336 -11.92 9.37 13.96
N PHE A 337 -10.82 9.65 14.66
CA PHE A 337 -9.48 9.32 14.17
C PHE A 337 -9.26 7.80 14.08
N VAL A 338 -9.67 7.05 15.10
CA VAL A 338 -9.65 5.59 15.05
C VAL A 338 -10.55 5.09 13.91
N ALA A 339 -11.74 5.66 13.75
CA ALA A 339 -12.63 5.32 12.65
C ALA A 339 -11.97 5.58 11.28
N ALA A 340 -11.17 6.65 11.13
CA ALA A 340 -10.38 6.92 9.93
C ALA A 340 -9.33 5.84 9.67
N ALA A 341 -8.55 5.43 10.68
CA ALA A 341 -7.58 4.35 10.54
C ALA A 341 -8.25 3.03 10.11
N PHE A 342 -9.33 2.64 10.78
CA PHE A 342 -10.08 1.44 10.40
C PHE A 342 -10.72 1.54 9.03
N SER A 343 -11.27 2.70 8.65
CA SER A 343 -11.86 2.94 7.34
C SER A 343 -10.88 2.61 6.21
N GLY A 344 -9.62 3.09 6.32
CA GLY A 344 -8.58 2.77 5.35
C GLY A 344 -8.22 1.28 5.31
N SER A 345 -8.17 0.61 6.46
CA SER A 345 -7.90 -0.83 6.46
C SER A 345 -9.06 -1.66 5.88
N LEU A 346 -10.30 -1.28 6.17
CA LEU A 346 -11.50 -1.96 5.67
C LEU A 346 -11.63 -1.85 4.14
N SER A 347 -11.40 -0.66 3.57
CA SER A 347 -11.39 -0.46 2.11
C SER A 347 -10.31 -1.32 1.42
N THR A 348 -9.13 -1.41 2.05
CA THR A 348 -7.97 -2.13 1.52
C THR A 348 -8.14 -3.64 1.57
N VAL A 349 -8.53 -4.18 2.74
CA VAL A 349 -8.71 -5.62 2.94
C VAL A 349 -9.87 -6.13 2.10
N SER A 350 -10.96 -5.36 2.00
CA SER A 350 -12.09 -5.76 1.16
C SER A 350 -11.76 -5.87 -0.31
N SER A 351 -10.98 -4.93 -0.82
CA SER A 351 -10.46 -4.94 -2.18
C SER A 351 -9.55 -6.12 -2.45
N SER A 352 -8.68 -6.41 -1.49
CA SER A 352 -7.73 -7.52 -1.53
C SER A 352 -8.46 -8.87 -1.54
N ILE A 353 -9.43 -9.08 -0.64
CA ILE A 353 -10.24 -10.31 -0.59
C ILE A 353 -11.03 -10.49 -1.88
N ASN A 354 -11.67 -9.44 -2.40
CA ASN A 354 -12.42 -9.51 -3.65
C ASN A 354 -11.51 -9.86 -4.85
N ALA A 355 -10.32 -9.26 -4.92
CA ALA A 355 -9.35 -9.54 -5.98
C ALA A 355 -8.79 -10.97 -5.88
N LEU A 356 -8.47 -11.44 -4.67
CA LEU A 356 -8.04 -12.82 -4.40
C LEU A 356 -9.11 -13.84 -4.81
N ALA A 357 -10.37 -13.57 -4.46
CA ALA A 357 -11.50 -14.41 -4.83
C ALA A 357 -11.70 -14.43 -6.36
N ALA A 358 -11.64 -13.27 -7.02
CA ALA A 358 -11.75 -13.16 -8.47
C ALA A 358 -10.66 -13.96 -9.19
N VAL A 359 -9.39 -13.73 -8.84
CA VAL A 359 -8.23 -14.40 -9.45
C VAL A 359 -8.26 -15.91 -9.21
N THR A 360 -8.61 -16.36 -8.01
CA THR A 360 -8.72 -17.80 -7.72
C THR A 360 -9.80 -18.45 -8.57
N VAL A 361 -10.95 -17.81 -8.69
CA VAL A 361 -12.07 -18.32 -9.48
C VAL A 361 -11.72 -18.38 -10.97
N GLU A 362 -11.19 -17.29 -11.53
CA GLU A 362 -10.87 -17.19 -12.96
C GLU A 362 -9.66 -18.03 -13.37
N ASP A 363 -8.60 -18.07 -12.57
CA ASP A 363 -7.32 -18.67 -12.96
C ASP A 363 -7.16 -20.12 -12.48
N LEU A 364 -7.77 -20.49 -11.35
CA LEU A 364 -7.55 -21.80 -10.72
C LEU A 364 -8.76 -22.73 -10.78
N ILE A 365 -9.99 -22.20 -10.86
CA ILE A 365 -11.21 -23.02 -10.80
C ILE A 365 -11.86 -23.18 -12.18
N LYS A 366 -12.26 -22.08 -12.82
CA LYS A 366 -12.94 -22.11 -14.13
C LYS A 366 -12.21 -22.91 -15.21
N PRO A 367 -10.87 -22.90 -15.31
CA PRO A 367 -10.18 -23.66 -16.34
C PRO A 367 -10.30 -25.19 -16.22
N TYR A 368 -10.78 -25.70 -15.08
CA TYR A 368 -10.92 -27.14 -14.83
C TYR A 368 -12.37 -27.57 -14.53
N ALA A 369 -13.30 -26.63 -14.38
CA ALA A 369 -14.69 -26.94 -14.05
C ALA A 369 -15.65 -26.00 -14.80
N SER A 370 -16.58 -26.58 -15.56
CA SER A 370 -17.74 -25.85 -16.08
C SER A 370 -18.78 -25.72 -14.97
N MET A 371 -19.13 -24.48 -14.62
CA MET A 371 -19.99 -24.19 -13.48
C MET A 371 -21.08 -23.21 -13.86
N SER A 372 -22.27 -23.41 -13.30
CA SER A 372 -23.33 -22.41 -13.37
C SER A 372 -22.93 -21.13 -12.63
N GLU A 373 -23.48 -20.00 -13.05
CA GLU A 373 -23.22 -18.72 -12.41
C GLU A 373 -23.55 -18.71 -10.90
N ARG A 374 -24.54 -19.51 -10.49
CA ARG A 374 -24.91 -19.67 -9.08
C ARG A 374 -23.84 -20.41 -8.29
N GLN A 375 -23.25 -21.47 -8.85
CA GLN A 375 -22.13 -22.18 -8.23
C GLN A 375 -20.90 -21.28 -8.13
N LEU A 376 -20.62 -20.51 -9.18
CA LEU A 376 -19.52 -19.54 -9.21
C LEU A 376 -19.64 -18.49 -8.10
N ALA A 377 -20.86 -17.98 -7.88
CA ALA A 377 -21.13 -17.02 -6.80
C ALA A 377 -20.93 -17.64 -5.41
N TRP A 378 -21.33 -18.90 -5.19
CA TRP A 378 -21.08 -19.59 -3.92
C TRP A 378 -19.60 -19.85 -3.67
N ILE A 379 -18.88 -20.27 -4.71
CA ILE A 379 -17.44 -20.52 -4.64
C ILE A 379 -16.69 -19.22 -4.36
N SER A 380 -17.04 -18.13 -5.04
CA SER A 380 -16.44 -16.80 -4.81
C SER A 380 -16.66 -16.30 -3.38
N LYS A 381 -17.82 -16.58 -2.77
CA LYS A 381 -18.08 -16.30 -1.36
C LYS A 381 -17.26 -17.20 -0.43
N GLY A 382 -17.16 -18.48 -0.74
CA GLY A 382 -16.34 -19.44 0.02
C GLY A 382 -14.85 -19.08 -0.01
N THR A 383 -14.31 -18.72 -1.18
CA THR A 383 -12.93 -18.26 -1.31
C THR A 383 -12.70 -16.93 -0.61
N SER A 384 -13.67 -16.00 -0.65
CA SER A 384 -13.59 -14.74 0.11
C SER A 384 -13.49 -14.98 1.62
N LEU A 385 -14.28 -15.92 2.15
CA LEU A 385 -14.23 -16.31 3.56
C LEU A 385 -12.87 -16.96 3.91
N LEU A 386 -12.39 -17.89 3.07
CA LEU A 386 -11.09 -18.53 3.23
C LEU A 386 -9.95 -17.51 3.31
N TYR A 387 -9.90 -16.58 2.35
CA TYR A 387 -8.86 -15.54 2.35
C TYR A 387 -8.99 -14.58 3.52
N GLY A 388 -10.22 -14.26 3.97
CA GLY A 388 -10.43 -13.50 5.20
C GLY A 388 -9.75 -14.15 6.41
N VAL A 389 -9.95 -15.46 6.61
CA VAL A 389 -9.30 -16.23 7.69
C VAL A 389 -7.78 -16.25 7.53
N LEU A 390 -7.28 -16.47 6.31
CA LEU A 390 -5.83 -16.47 6.04
C LEU A 390 -5.19 -15.10 6.34
N CYS A 391 -5.83 -14.00 5.94
CA CYS A 391 -5.35 -12.65 6.22
C CYS A 391 -5.29 -12.35 7.73
N ILE A 392 -6.27 -12.82 8.51
CA ILE A 392 -6.23 -12.72 9.98
C ILE A 392 -5.04 -13.50 10.54
N GLY A 393 -4.78 -14.71 10.04
CA GLY A 393 -3.60 -15.49 10.42
C GLY A 393 -2.29 -14.75 10.14
N MET A 394 -2.20 -14.07 8.99
CA MET A 394 -1.02 -13.29 8.60
C MET A 394 -0.81 -12.01 9.42
N ALA A 395 -1.84 -11.49 10.10
CA ALA A 395 -1.67 -10.36 11.02
C ALA A 395 -0.71 -10.70 12.18
N GLY A 396 -0.60 -11.98 12.57
CA GLY A 396 0.37 -12.40 13.56
C GLY A 396 1.81 -12.48 13.06
N LEU A 397 2.03 -12.65 11.74
CA LEU A 397 3.36 -12.46 11.17
C LEU A 397 3.72 -10.98 11.10
N ALA A 398 2.72 -10.11 10.84
CA ALA A 398 2.92 -8.67 10.79
C ALA A 398 3.43 -8.08 12.12
N SER A 399 3.06 -8.65 13.27
CA SER A 399 3.56 -8.21 14.58
C SER A 399 5.04 -8.53 14.82
N LEU A 400 5.63 -9.41 14.01
CA LEU A 400 7.05 -9.76 14.06
C LEU A 400 7.89 -8.93 13.08
N LEU A 401 7.24 -8.13 12.24
CA LEU A 401 7.94 -7.27 11.29
C LEU A 401 8.43 -6.00 12.01
N GLY A 402 9.54 -5.45 11.51
CA GLY A 402 10.05 -4.14 11.95
C GLY A 402 9.13 -2.97 11.54
N PRO A 403 9.67 -1.79 11.24
CA PRO A 403 8.86 -0.62 10.86
C PRO A 403 7.84 -0.96 9.76
N ILE A 404 6.54 -0.80 10.08
CA ILE A 404 5.46 -1.37 9.27
C ILE A 404 5.44 -0.77 7.87
N PHE A 405 5.72 0.53 7.77
CA PHE A 405 5.85 1.23 6.49
C PHE A 405 6.89 0.57 5.57
N GLN A 406 8.10 0.34 6.07
CA GLN A 406 9.16 -0.31 5.29
C GLN A 406 8.78 -1.74 4.90
N ALA A 407 8.16 -2.50 5.81
CA ALA A 407 7.77 -3.88 5.54
C ALA A 407 6.79 -3.98 4.36
N VAL A 408 5.77 -3.12 4.32
CA VAL A 408 4.76 -3.09 3.25
C VAL A 408 5.39 -2.73 1.92
N ILE A 409 6.18 -1.66 1.88
CA ILE A 409 6.82 -1.22 0.63
C ILE A 409 7.82 -2.28 0.13
N SER A 410 8.50 -2.98 1.04
CA SER A 410 9.39 -4.09 0.69
C SER A 410 8.62 -5.25 0.05
N ILE A 411 7.45 -5.65 0.59
CA ILE A 411 6.62 -6.72 0.02
C ILE A 411 6.18 -6.38 -1.41
N PHE A 412 5.68 -5.15 -1.63
CA PHE A 412 5.33 -4.69 -2.98
C PHE A 412 6.54 -4.57 -3.89
N GLY A 413 7.70 -4.19 -3.35
CA GLY A 413 8.93 -4.11 -4.14
C GLY A 413 9.41 -5.47 -4.61
N VAL A 414 9.50 -6.42 -3.69
CA VAL A 414 10.09 -7.74 -3.93
C VAL A 414 9.26 -8.59 -4.88
N ILE A 415 7.94 -8.58 -4.73
CA ILE A 415 7.04 -9.40 -5.55
C ILE A 415 6.46 -8.59 -6.72
N GLY A 416 6.07 -7.34 -6.45
CA GLY A 416 5.46 -6.48 -7.46
C GLY A 416 6.44 -5.99 -8.52
N GLY A 417 7.73 -5.83 -8.21
CA GLY A 417 8.77 -5.49 -9.20
C GLY A 417 8.90 -6.54 -10.31
N PRO A 418 9.18 -7.83 -9.98
CA PRO A 418 9.23 -8.88 -10.97
C PRO A 418 7.93 -9.04 -11.78
N LEU A 419 6.76 -8.90 -11.14
CA LEU A 419 5.47 -8.90 -11.84
C LEU A 419 5.36 -7.74 -12.82
N LEU A 420 5.74 -6.52 -12.41
CA LEU A 420 5.79 -5.37 -13.30
C LEU A 420 6.69 -5.65 -14.50
N GLY A 421 7.90 -6.16 -14.28
CA GLY A 421 8.82 -6.53 -15.34
C GLY A 421 8.24 -7.57 -16.31
N LEU A 422 7.51 -8.55 -15.80
CA LEU A 422 6.86 -9.60 -16.60
C LEU A 422 5.77 -9.03 -17.52
N PHE A 423 4.89 -8.18 -17.00
CA PHE A 423 3.86 -7.53 -17.81
C PHE A 423 4.47 -6.54 -18.81
N THR A 424 5.42 -5.70 -18.38
CA THR A 424 6.13 -4.77 -19.27
C THR A 424 6.83 -5.50 -20.41
N LEU A 425 7.51 -6.61 -20.12
CA LEU A 425 8.15 -7.46 -21.13
C LEU A 425 7.13 -8.03 -22.12
N GLY A 426 5.97 -8.48 -21.64
CA GLY A 426 4.89 -8.99 -22.51
C GLY A 426 4.33 -7.93 -23.45
N ILE A 427 4.04 -6.74 -22.91
CA ILE A 427 3.33 -5.65 -23.59
C ILE A 427 4.23 -4.93 -24.59
N LEU A 428 5.47 -4.63 -24.20
CA LEU A 428 6.37 -3.78 -24.97
C LEU A 428 7.36 -4.55 -25.85
N CYS A 429 7.67 -5.82 -25.53
CA CYS A 429 8.70 -6.56 -26.24
C CYS A 429 8.10 -7.68 -27.12
N PRO A 430 7.99 -7.47 -28.46
CA PRO A 430 7.31 -8.40 -29.34
C PRO A 430 8.06 -9.74 -29.50
N PHE A 431 9.37 -9.73 -29.31
CA PHE A 431 10.21 -10.93 -29.41
C PHE A 431 10.36 -11.67 -28.07
N ALA A 432 9.67 -11.25 -27.00
CA ALA A 432 9.71 -11.97 -25.74
C ALA A 432 9.00 -13.33 -25.84
N THR A 433 9.67 -14.39 -25.42
CA THR A 433 9.16 -15.77 -25.43
C THR A 433 8.70 -16.20 -24.04
N SER A 434 7.89 -17.25 -23.94
CA SER A 434 7.42 -17.78 -22.65
C SER A 434 8.58 -18.29 -21.77
N LYS A 435 9.63 -18.88 -22.37
CA LYS A 435 10.83 -19.32 -21.65
C LYS A 435 11.59 -18.12 -21.07
N GLY A 436 11.74 -17.06 -21.85
CA GLY A 436 12.37 -15.82 -21.39
C GLY A 436 11.56 -15.15 -20.28
N ALA A 437 10.24 -15.02 -20.47
CA ALA A 437 9.34 -14.46 -19.47
C ALA A 437 9.43 -15.19 -18.11
N LEU A 438 9.36 -16.53 -18.12
CA LEU A 438 9.48 -17.36 -16.92
C LEU A 438 10.87 -17.24 -16.26
N SER A 439 11.94 -17.33 -17.05
CA SER A 439 13.31 -17.22 -16.52
C SER A 439 13.56 -15.84 -15.91
N GLY A 440 13.05 -14.79 -16.58
CA GLY A 440 13.14 -13.42 -16.12
C GLY A 440 12.45 -13.22 -14.77
N VAL A 441 11.18 -13.61 -14.65
CA VAL A 441 10.41 -13.38 -13.41
C VAL A 441 10.95 -14.21 -12.24
N VAL A 442 11.41 -15.45 -12.49
CA VAL A 442 12.00 -16.30 -11.44
C VAL A 442 13.32 -15.70 -10.95
N LEU A 443 14.20 -15.27 -11.85
CA LEU A 443 15.47 -14.68 -11.45
C LEU A 443 15.29 -13.29 -10.83
N GLY A 444 14.35 -12.48 -11.34
CA GLY A 444 13.98 -11.20 -10.75
C GLY A 444 13.48 -11.35 -9.33
N LEU A 445 12.58 -12.31 -9.09
CA LEU A 445 12.09 -12.64 -7.75
C LEU A 445 13.22 -13.14 -6.84
N ALA A 446 14.07 -14.03 -7.32
CA ALA A 446 15.19 -14.57 -6.54
C ALA A 446 16.17 -13.48 -6.10
N VAL A 447 16.53 -12.55 -7.01
CA VAL A 447 17.42 -11.43 -6.71
C VAL A 447 16.75 -10.45 -5.75
N SER A 448 15.49 -10.09 -5.97
CA SER A 448 14.78 -9.21 -5.05
C SER A 448 14.63 -9.81 -3.65
N LEU A 449 14.32 -11.11 -3.54
CA LEU A 449 14.27 -11.82 -2.27
C LEU A 449 15.64 -11.87 -1.59
N TRP A 450 16.70 -12.18 -2.35
CA TRP A 450 18.08 -12.17 -1.83
C TRP A 450 18.41 -10.82 -1.20
N VAL A 451 18.16 -9.72 -1.91
CA VAL A 451 18.49 -8.37 -1.43
C VAL A 451 17.64 -8.01 -0.20
N ALA A 452 16.33 -8.30 -0.23
CA ALA A 452 15.44 -8.01 0.89
C ALA A 452 15.75 -8.83 2.14
N ILE A 453 16.03 -10.13 2.01
CA ILE A 453 16.43 -10.99 3.14
C ILE A 453 17.78 -10.51 3.68
N GLY A 454 18.74 -10.21 2.80
CA GLY A 454 20.02 -9.66 3.22
C GLY A 454 19.90 -8.35 3.98
N ALA A 455 18.98 -7.46 3.59
CA ALA A 455 18.69 -6.21 4.30
C ALA A 455 18.08 -6.41 5.69
N GLN A 456 17.40 -7.55 5.92
CA GLN A 456 16.90 -7.93 7.25
C GLN A 456 17.99 -8.54 8.12
N ILE A 457 18.91 -9.33 7.53
CA ILE A 457 20.03 -9.95 8.25
C ILE A 457 21.12 -8.92 8.57
N TYR A 458 21.38 -7.99 7.65
CA TYR A 458 22.36 -6.92 7.76
C TYR A 458 21.69 -5.55 7.59
N PRO A 459 21.05 -5.01 8.64
CA PRO A 459 20.38 -3.72 8.56
C PRO A 459 21.29 -2.59 8.04
N PRO A 460 20.73 -1.61 7.32
CA PRO A 460 21.47 -0.43 6.90
C PRO A 460 22.05 0.30 8.12
N PRO A 461 23.32 0.73 8.08
CA PRO A 461 23.91 1.44 9.20
C PRO A 461 23.31 2.87 9.28
N PRO A 462 23.40 3.56 10.44
CA PRO A 462 22.79 4.88 10.66
C PRO A 462 23.15 5.92 9.61
N GLU A 463 24.36 5.82 9.03
CA GLU A 463 24.79 6.72 7.97
C GLU A 463 23.88 6.58 6.74
N MET A 464 23.47 5.36 6.38
CA MET A 464 22.62 5.11 5.21
C MET A 464 21.14 5.35 5.48
N SER A 465 20.66 5.06 6.69
CA SER A 465 19.26 5.28 7.07
C SER A 465 18.95 6.72 7.47
N ARG A 466 19.94 7.50 7.91
CA ARG A 466 19.85 8.91 8.32
C ARG A 466 18.61 9.23 9.19
N PRO A 467 18.40 8.53 10.33
CA PRO A 467 17.35 8.94 11.25
C PRO A 467 17.64 10.36 11.77
N LEU A 468 16.59 11.18 11.88
CA LEU A 468 16.70 12.55 12.40
C LEU A 468 16.73 12.53 13.93
N SER A 469 17.40 13.53 14.51
CA SER A 469 17.57 13.62 15.96
C SER A 469 16.23 13.76 16.69
N LEU A 470 16.09 13.02 17.77
CA LEU A 470 14.99 13.07 18.73
C LEU A 470 15.59 13.38 20.11
N THR A 471 14.86 14.10 20.96
CA THR A 471 15.34 14.49 22.30
C THR A 471 14.32 14.12 23.36
N THR A 472 14.82 13.67 24.51
CA THR A 472 14.04 13.38 25.72
C THR A 472 14.34 14.37 26.84
N GLU A 473 15.14 15.42 26.58
CA GLU A 473 15.60 16.36 27.62
C GLU A 473 14.45 17.13 28.27
N GLY A 474 13.37 17.41 27.53
CA GLY A 474 12.17 18.06 28.07
C GLY A 474 11.15 17.09 28.67
N CYS A 475 11.44 15.80 28.76
CA CYS A 475 10.52 14.82 29.32
C CYS A 475 10.58 14.80 30.86
N ASN A 476 9.69 15.54 31.52
CA ASN A 476 9.50 15.45 32.97
C ASN A 476 8.61 14.26 33.34
N PHE A 477 9.22 13.07 33.46
CA PHE A 477 8.54 11.94 34.08
C PHE A 477 8.60 12.09 35.61
N THR A 478 7.53 12.59 36.22
CA THR A 478 7.28 12.33 37.63
C THR A 478 7.01 10.83 37.77
N MET A 479 7.96 10.09 38.35
CA MET A 479 7.66 8.77 38.92
C MET A 479 6.67 8.95 40.07
N THR A 480 5.38 9.00 39.77
CA THR A 480 4.35 8.79 40.79
C THR A 480 4.28 7.30 41.09
N ASP A 481 4.99 6.89 42.14
CA ASP A 481 4.77 5.67 42.90
C ASP A 481 3.28 5.51 43.22
N SER A 482 2.55 4.74 42.41
CA SER A 482 1.21 4.23 42.77
C SER A 482 0.80 3.07 41.87
N PHE A 483 1.65 2.03 41.82
CA PHE A 483 1.17 0.66 41.55
C PHE A 483 1.83 -0.27 42.56
N SER A 484 1.14 -0.44 43.68
CA SER A 484 1.40 -1.50 44.65
C SER A 484 1.10 -2.86 44.02
N TRP A 485 2.09 -3.49 43.41
CA TRP A 485 2.12 -4.95 43.27
C TRP A 485 2.91 -5.51 44.45
N THR A 486 2.20 -6.05 45.43
CA THR A 486 2.77 -7.01 46.37
C THR A 486 3.02 -8.31 45.62
N SER A 487 4.20 -8.43 45.02
CA SER A 487 4.77 -9.70 44.62
C SER A 487 6.24 -9.67 45.01
N THR A 488 6.57 -10.47 46.02
CA THR A 488 7.94 -10.79 46.44
C THR A 488 8.64 -11.56 45.34
N ASP A 489 9.19 -10.84 44.37
CA ASP A 489 10.27 -11.32 43.51
C ASP A 489 11.18 -10.13 43.19
N LEU A 490 12.49 -10.31 43.45
CA LEU A 490 13.53 -9.33 43.15
C LEU A 490 13.48 -8.91 41.67
N PRO A 491 13.87 -7.66 41.33
CA PRO A 491 13.78 -7.18 39.96
C PRO A 491 14.79 -7.92 39.08
N THR A 492 14.34 -8.98 38.40
CA THR A 492 14.99 -9.48 37.21
C THR A 492 14.52 -8.65 36.02
N LEU A 493 15.49 -7.97 35.40
CA LEU A 493 15.41 -7.29 34.09
C LEU A 493 14.39 -7.96 33.14
N PRO A 494 13.46 -7.21 32.50
CA PRO A 494 12.58 -7.79 31.51
C PRO A 494 13.40 -8.31 30.32
N SER A 495 13.33 -9.61 30.11
CA SER A 495 13.86 -10.28 28.93
C SER A 495 13.02 -9.85 27.73
N SER A 496 13.48 -8.85 26.99
CA SER A 496 13.07 -8.68 25.60
C SER A 496 13.39 -9.98 24.88
N THR A 497 12.41 -10.57 24.20
CA THR A 497 12.62 -11.61 23.18
C THR A 497 13.31 -10.98 21.98
N THR A 498 14.55 -10.55 22.19
CA THR A 498 15.54 -10.28 21.15
C THR A 498 15.64 -11.55 20.30
N THR A 499 15.42 -11.41 19.00
CA THR A 499 15.73 -12.45 18.02
C THR A 499 17.17 -12.94 18.27
N LEU A 500 17.42 -14.24 18.02
CA LEU A 500 18.75 -14.85 18.13
C LEU A 500 19.86 -14.05 17.40
N ILE A 501 19.48 -13.23 16.42
CA ILE A 501 20.37 -12.35 15.64
C ILE A 501 20.76 -11.08 16.42
N GLU A 502 19.87 -10.51 17.22
CA GLU A 502 20.17 -9.33 18.05
C GLU A 502 20.99 -9.71 19.30
N LYS A 503 20.83 -10.93 19.81
CA LYS A 503 21.72 -11.50 20.84
C LYS A 503 23.16 -11.67 20.35
N ILE A 504 23.36 -12.03 19.07
CA ILE A 504 24.70 -12.09 18.48
C ILE A 504 25.36 -10.70 18.43
N HIS A 505 24.59 -9.62 18.25
CA HIS A 505 25.14 -8.26 18.20
C HIS A 505 25.26 -7.56 19.56
N LYS A 506 24.37 -7.80 20.52
CA LYS A 506 24.42 -7.15 21.85
C LYS A 506 25.35 -7.85 22.85
N GLN A 507 25.73 -9.11 22.63
CA GLN A 507 26.58 -9.85 23.56
C GLN A 507 28.09 -9.53 23.42
N ASP A 508 28.50 -8.79 22.39
CA ASP A 508 29.91 -8.44 22.14
C ASP A 508 30.37 -7.12 22.77
N PHE A 509 29.52 -6.38 23.50
CA PHE A 509 29.92 -5.08 24.09
C PHE A 509 30.42 -5.15 25.55
N THR A 510 30.58 -6.34 26.15
CA THR A 510 31.01 -6.46 27.56
C THR A 510 32.21 -7.36 27.84
N SER A 511 32.90 -7.89 26.83
CA SER A 511 34.20 -8.54 27.03
C SER A 511 35.26 -7.87 26.18
N GLY A 512 36.19 -7.17 26.84
CA GLY A 512 37.44 -6.77 26.22
C GLY A 512 38.10 -7.98 25.56
N PHE A 513 38.49 -7.78 24.30
CA PHE A 513 39.10 -8.76 23.39
C PHE A 513 38.13 -9.53 22.47
N THR A 514 37.65 -8.86 21.41
CA THR A 514 37.39 -9.50 20.10
C THR A 514 37.63 -8.48 18.99
N THR A 515 38.30 -8.92 17.93
CA THR A 515 38.48 -8.20 16.67
C THR A 515 37.12 -7.70 16.14
N PRO A 516 37.02 -6.47 15.59
CA PRO A 516 35.77 -6.01 15.01
C PRO A 516 35.38 -7.00 13.91
N ILE A 517 34.21 -7.64 14.03
CA ILE A 517 33.66 -8.41 12.92
C ILE A 517 33.42 -7.40 11.81
N SER A 518 34.37 -7.34 10.88
CA SER A 518 34.30 -6.46 9.71
C SER A 518 33.00 -6.76 8.98
N ARG A 519 32.08 -5.79 8.95
CA ARG A 519 30.88 -5.83 8.10
C ARG A 519 31.33 -6.30 6.71
N PRO A 520 30.91 -7.48 6.23
CA PRO A 520 31.38 -7.99 4.95
C PRO A 520 31.12 -6.95 3.86
N ALA A 521 31.98 -6.83 2.84
CA ALA A 521 31.74 -5.88 1.75
C ALA A 521 30.38 -6.10 1.06
N LEU A 522 29.88 -7.34 1.07
CA LEU A 522 28.54 -7.69 0.59
C LEU A 522 27.41 -7.14 1.48
N ALA A 523 27.66 -6.88 2.76
CA ALA A 523 26.68 -6.32 3.69
C ALA A 523 26.37 -4.84 3.45
N ASP A 524 27.25 -4.12 2.75
CA ASP A 524 26.96 -2.76 2.29
C ASP A 524 25.94 -2.77 1.16
N TRP A 525 25.97 -3.79 0.29
CA TRP A 525 24.98 -4.00 -0.76
C TRP A 525 23.56 -4.24 -0.21
N TYR A 526 23.45 -4.81 0.99
CA TYR A 526 22.17 -4.97 1.67
C TYR A 526 21.60 -3.67 2.26
N SER A 527 22.36 -2.57 2.19
CA SER A 527 21.87 -1.24 2.58
C SER A 527 21.07 -0.54 1.47
N VAL A 528 20.89 -1.17 0.30
CA VAL A 528 20.06 -0.62 -0.78
C VAL A 528 18.69 -0.23 -0.24
N SER A 529 18.22 0.97 -0.61
CA SER A 529 16.88 1.43 -0.22
C SER A 529 15.82 0.40 -0.58
N TYR A 530 14.92 0.10 0.35
CA TYR A 530 13.80 -0.81 0.12
C TYR A 530 12.88 -0.33 -1.03
N LEU A 531 12.93 0.96 -1.38
CA LEU A 531 12.24 1.54 -2.54
C LEU A 531 12.80 1.03 -3.87
N TYR A 532 14.05 0.60 -3.90
CA TYR A 532 14.72 0.07 -5.08
C TYR A 532 14.52 -1.43 -5.30
N PHE A 533 13.85 -2.14 -4.38
CA PHE A 533 13.50 -3.55 -4.60
C PHE A 533 12.60 -3.74 -5.82
N SER A 534 11.66 -2.80 -6.08
CA SER A 534 10.79 -2.84 -7.27
C SER A 534 11.56 -2.61 -8.58
N PRO A 535 12.36 -1.53 -8.74
CA PRO A 535 13.26 -1.35 -9.87
C PRO A 535 14.19 -2.54 -10.11
N ILE A 536 14.86 -3.05 -9.08
CA ILE A 536 15.79 -4.19 -9.21
C ILE A 536 15.06 -5.40 -9.79
N GLY A 537 13.93 -5.78 -9.20
CA GLY A 537 13.15 -6.93 -9.68
C GLY A 537 12.63 -6.74 -11.10
N THR A 538 12.18 -5.52 -11.44
CA THR A 538 11.67 -5.17 -12.77
C THR A 538 12.78 -5.25 -13.82
N ILE A 539 13.93 -4.63 -13.56
CA ILE A 539 15.06 -4.55 -14.49
C ILE A 539 15.63 -5.95 -14.71
N ILE A 540 15.89 -6.73 -13.66
CA ILE A 540 16.39 -8.10 -13.79
C ILE A 540 15.42 -8.94 -14.63
N THR A 541 14.11 -8.85 -14.35
CA THR A 541 13.09 -9.60 -15.09
C THR A 541 13.10 -9.26 -16.58
N ILE A 542 13.15 -7.98 -16.93
CA ILE A 542 13.19 -7.54 -18.33
C ILE A 542 14.50 -7.96 -18.98
N SER A 543 15.65 -7.64 -18.39
CA SER A 543 16.97 -7.91 -18.96
C SER A 543 17.19 -9.41 -19.20
N VAL A 544 16.96 -10.24 -18.20
CA VAL A 544 17.09 -11.70 -18.31
C VAL A 544 16.06 -12.25 -19.28
N GLY A 545 14.82 -11.75 -19.21
CA GLY A 545 13.75 -12.18 -20.09
C GLY A 545 14.04 -11.89 -21.56
N LEU A 546 14.64 -10.75 -21.88
CA LEU A 546 15.07 -10.39 -23.23
C LEU A 546 16.24 -11.27 -23.70
N ILE A 547 17.28 -11.45 -22.88
CA ILE A 547 18.44 -12.28 -23.21
C ILE A 547 18.00 -13.70 -23.54
N VAL A 548 17.26 -14.35 -22.63
CA VAL A 548 16.78 -15.72 -22.83
C VAL A 548 15.84 -15.78 -24.05
N SER A 549 14.98 -14.79 -24.25
CA SER A 549 14.08 -14.77 -25.41
C SER A 549 14.82 -14.71 -26.74
N VAL A 550 15.91 -13.96 -26.83
CA VAL A 550 16.76 -13.93 -28.03
C VAL A 550 17.40 -15.31 -28.26
N LEU A 551 17.90 -15.95 -27.19
CA LEU A 551 18.52 -17.28 -27.26
C LEU A 551 17.52 -18.39 -27.60
N THR A 552 16.26 -18.28 -27.19
CA THR A 552 15.22 -19.28 -27.43
C THR A 552 14.36 -19.00 -28.68
N GLY A 553 14.86 -18.20 -29.62
CA GLY A 553 14.24 -18.02 -30.93
C GLY A 553 13.17 -16.94 -31.04
N GLY A 554 13.13 -15.98 -30.12
CA GLY A 554 12.12 -14.91 -30.06
C GLY A 554 12.04 -14.02 -31.30
N ARG A 555 13.11 -13.93 -32.11
CA ARG A 555 13.11 -13.19 -33.39
C ARG A 555 12.17 -13.78 -34.44
N LYS A 556 11.76 -15.04 -34.30
CA LYS A 556 10.83 -15.72 -35.20
C LYS A 556 9.38 -15.68 -34.70
N LEU A 557 9.11 -15.02 -33.57
CA LEU A 557 7.82 -15.02 -32.92
C LEU A 557 6.85 -14.02 -33.58
N ASN A 558 5.69 -14.52 -34.02
CA ASN A 558 4.58 -13.68 -34.47
C ASN A 558 3.54 -13.57 -33.35
N VAL A 559 3.49 -12.41 -32.70
CA VAL A 559 2.53 -12.11 -31.62
C VAL A 559 1.33 -11.36 -32.19
N GLU A 560 0.11 -11.65 -31.75
CA GLU A 560 -1.07 -10.88 -32.15
C GLU A 560 -0.92 -9.39 -31.79
N SER A 561 -1.39 -8.49 -32.66
CA SER A 561 -1.28 -7.04 -32.42
C SER A 561 -2.05 -6.58 -31.19
N ARG A 562 -3.19 -7.20 -30.87
CA ARG A 562 -4.02 -6.87 -29.68
C ARG A 562 -3.34 -7.15 -28.34
N LEU A 563 -2.28 -7.97 -28.31
CA LEU A 563 -1.55 -8.33 -27.09
C LEU A 563 -0.35 -7.41 -26.82
N ARG A 564 -0.14 -6.42 -27.70
CA ARG A 564 1.01 -5.51 -27.68
C ARG A 564 0.51 -4.07 -27.71
N LEU A 565 1.29 -3.18 -27.12
CA LEU A 565 1.00 -1.75 -27.21
C LEU A 565 1.26 -1.25 -28.64
N THR A 566 0.23 -0.70 -29.27
CA THR A 566 0.35 -0.06 -30.57
C THR A 566 0.25 1.46 -30.42
N LYS A 567 0.71 2.22 -31.43
CA LYS A 567 0.63 3.70 -31.41
C LYS A 567 -0.81 4.17 -31.25
N GLU A 568 -1.76 3.45 -31.84
CA GLU A 568 -3.19 3.73 -31.79
C GLU A 568 -3.79 3.65 -30.39
N ASP A 569 -3.15 2.93 -29.47
CA ASP A 569 -3.65 2.77 -28.10
C ASP A 569 -3.32 3.99 -27.20
N THR A 570 -2.38 4.84 -27.63
CA THR A 570 -1.87 5.99 -26.84
C THR A 570 -2.74 7.23 -26.96
N SER A 571 -2.93 7.95 -25.85
CA SER A 571 -3.72 9.19 -25.82
C SER A 571 -3.10 10.30 -26.69
N LEU A 572 -1.76 10.37 -26.72
CA LEU A 572 -1.00 11.27 -27.58
C LEU A 572 -1.31 11.08 -29.06
N TYR A 573 -1.45 9.83 -29.52
CA TYR A 573 -1.80 9.56 -30.91
C TYR A 573 -3.23 9.99 -31.24
N TYR A 574 -4.19 9.75 -30.33
CA TYR A 574 -5.55 10.25 -30.51
C TYR A 574 -5.62 11.78 -30.53
N LEU A 575 -4.89 12.44 -29.63
CA LEU A 575 -4.82 13.91 -29.60
C LEU A 575 -4.19 14.45 -30.89
N PHE A 576 -3.08 13.87 -31.31
CA PHE A 576 -2.41 14.23 -32.57
C PHE A 576 -3.32 14.00 -33.78
N LYS A 577 -4.05 12.88 -33.82
CA LYS A 577 -5.01 12.58 -34.89
C LYS A 577 -6.15 13.59 -34.93
N ILE A 578 -6.73 13.94 -33.79
CA ILE A 578 -7.78 14.97 -33.70
C ILE A 578 -7.26 16.33 -34.18
N ILE A 579 -6.06 16.72 -33.75
CA ILE A 579 -5.43 17.98 -34.20
C ILE A 579 -5.19 17.94 -35.70
N LYS A 580 -4.62 16.84 -36.23
CA LYS A 580 -4.34 16.68 -37.66
C LYS A 580 -5.62 16.70 -38.50
N ASP A 581 -6.65 15.96 -38.08
CA ASP A 581 -7.92 15.89 -38.78
C ASP A 581 -8.66 17.25 -38.70
N GLY A 582 -8.56 17.95 -37.57
CA GLY A 582 -9.08 19.32 -37.39
C GLY A 582 -8.39 20.36 -38.28
N VAL A 583 -7.06 20.31 -38.41
CA VAL A 583 -6.30 21.17 -39.34
C VAL A 583 -6.64 20.85 -40.80
N SER A 584 -6.85 19.56 -41.12
CA SER A 584 -7.24 19.14 -42.47
C SER A 584 -8.64 19.63 -42.85
N THR A 585 -9.58 19.67 -41.91
CA THR A 585 -10.92 20.26 -42.15
C THR A 585 -10.89 21.77 -42.33
N VAL A 586 -9.97 22.49 -41.68
CA VAL A 586 -9.79 23.94 -41.86
C VAL A 586 -9.14 24.23 -43.23
N ALA A 587 -8.14 23.44 -43.64
CA ALA A 587 -7.49 23.60 -44.94
C ALA A 587 -8.43 23.31 -46.13
N VAL A 588 -9.40 22.41 -45.99
CA VAL A 588 -10.42 22.14 -47.04
C VAL A 588 -11.46 23.26 -47.12
N SER A 589 -11.71 24.01 -46.04
CA SER A 589 -12.60 25.16 -46.04
C SER A 589 -12.00 26.39 -46.76
N GLU A 590 -10.68 26.52 -46.83
CA GLU A 590 -10.02 27.64 -47.53
C GLU A 590 -9.91 27.45 -49.05
N TYR A 591 -10.16 26.23 -49.57
CA TYR A 591 -10.18 25.95 -51.01
C TYR A 591 -11.58 26.03 -51.65
N HIS A 592 -12.61 26.37 -50.86
CA HIS A 592 -14.00 26.49 -51.31
C HIS A 592 -14.60 27.91 -51.13
N ILE A 593 -13.76 28.94 -50.98
CA ILE A 593 -14.17 30.35 -50.97
C ILE A 593 -13.73 31.04 -52.25
#